data_AF-A0A059WSA7-F1
#
_entry.id   AF-A0A059WSA7-F1
#
_cell.length_a   1.000
_cell.length_b   1.000
_cell.length_c   1.000
_cell.angle_alpha   90.00
_cell.angle_beta   90.00
_cell.angle_gamma   90.00
#
_symmetry.space_group_name_H-M   'P 1'
#
loop_
_entity.id
_entity.type
_entity.pdbx_description
1 polymer ?
#
loop_
_entity_poly.entity_id
_entity_poly.type
_entity_poly.pdbx_seq_one_letter_code
_entity_poly.pdbx_strand_id
1 'polypeptide(L)'
;MTLPLERLLELMLGESDNSASDLLLRLAGGPAAVTNRMQALGIMGINVSRPEGQLILNHRGVRELPPESEWTMALLDSLSAKITPAAREAAAAAFADDPRDTSTPDAMAQLLVRVERREVLEPASMERLLQITTATQTGPLRLKGLLPAGTPVAHKTGTMGATTNDVGIITLPDGAGHVALAVFVKGSTLDVPSRERVIAEIARTIYDYYLLVG
;
A
#
# COMPACT_ATOMS: atom_id res chain seq x y z
N MET A 1 23.32 -13.14 4.52
CA MET A 1 22.44 -14.21 4.01
C MET A 1 21.51 -13.56 2.99
N THR A 2 21.58 -13.93 1.71
CA THR A 2 20.71 -13.37 0.67
C THR A 2 19.38 -14.11 0.67
N LEU A 3 18.27 -13.41 0.91
CA LEU A 3 16.94 -14.00 0.76
C LEU A 3 16.63 -14.20 -0.73
N PRO A 4 15.94 -15.30 -1.11
CA PRO A 4 15.44 -15.45 -2.48
C PRO A 4 14.48 -14.32 -2.85
N LEU A 5 14.48 -13.92 -4.12
CA LEU A 5 13.56 -12.88 -4.65
C LEU A 5 12.10 -13.16 -4.27
N GLU A 6 11.70 -14.43 -4.38
CA GLU A 6 10.37 -14.90 -4.03
C GLU A 6 10.00 -14.58 -2.58
N ARG A 7 10.93 -14.81 -1.64
CA ARG A 7 10.68 -14.51 -0.22
C ARG A 7 10.57 -13.01 0.03
N LEU A 8 11.32 -12.18 -0.71
CA LEU A 8 11.19 -10.72 -0.62
C LEU A 8 9.80 -10.25 -1.09
N LEU A 9 9.26 -10.85 -2.16
CA LEU A 9 7.92 -10.53 -2.64
C LEU A 9 6.83 -10.88 -1.61
N GLU A 10 6.94 -12.06 -0.99
CA GLU A 10 6.02 -12.47 0.09
C GLU A 10 6.07 -11.53 1.29
N LEU A 11 7.28 -11.16 1.73
CA LEU A 11 7.48 -10.21 2.84
C LEU A 11 6.91 -8.83 2.52
N MET A 12 7.22 -8.28 1.34
CA MET A 12 6.74 -6.95 0.91
C MET A 12 5.22 -6.91 0.78
N LEU A 13 4.61 -7.89 0.09
CA LEU A 13 3.18 -7.87 -0.20
C LEU A 13 2.34 -8.39 0.97
N GLY A 14 2.71 -9.55 1.53
CA GLY A 14 1.89 -10.25 2.53
C GLY A 14 2.06 -9.73 3.96
N GLU A 15 3.27 -9.27 4.30
CA GLU A 15 3.63 -8.82 5.66
C GLU A 15 3.89 -7.30 5.73
N SER A 16 3.98 -6.63 4.59
CA SER A 16 4.30 -5.19 4.49
C SER A 16 5.70 -4.84 5.02
N ASP A 17 6.68 -5.71 4.78
CA ASP A 17 8.07 -5.50 5.22
C ASP A 17 8.75 -4.40 4.39
N ASN A 18 9.16 -3.34 5.08
CA ASN A 18 9.78 -2.17 4.46
C ASN A 18 11.19 -2.44 3.93
N SER A 19 11.97 -3.33 4.57
CA SER A 19 13.33 -3.65 4.10
C SER A 19 13.28 -4.46 2.82
N ALA A 20 12.34 -5.40 2.71
CA ALA A 20 12.07 -6.13 1.49
C ALA A 20 11.58 -5.20 0.38
N SER A 21 10.69 -4.25 0.70
CA SER A 21 10.23 -3.20 -0.23
C SER A 21 11.41 -2.40 -0.80
N ASP A 22 12.29 -1.87 0.04
CA ASP A 22 13.45 -1.07 -0.41
C ASP A 22 14.47 -1.87 -1.22
N LEU A 23 14.69 -3.15 -0.87
CA LEU A 23 15.52 -4.06 -1.68
C LEU A 23 14.90 -4.29 -3.07
N LEU A 24 13.61 -4.61 -3.13
CA LEU A 24 12.89 -4.83 -4.39
C LEU A 24 12.81 -3.56 -5.24
N LEU A 25 12.60 -2.40 -4.62
CA LEU A 25 12.56 -1.11 -5.30
C LEU A 25 13.90 -0.82 -5.99
N ARG A 26 15.03 -1.07 -5.31
CA ARG A 26 16.37 -0.95 -5.91
C ARG A 26 16.56 -1.91 -7.08
N LEU A 27 16.18 -3.18 -6.90
CA LEU A 27 16.25 -4.18 -7.98
C LEU A 27 15.39 -3.79 -9.19
N ALA A 28 14.27 -3.10 -8.97
CA ALA A 28 13.37 -2.61 -10.01
C ALA A 28 13.88 -1.33 -10.72
N GLY A 29 15.02 -0.75 -10.30
CA GLY A 29 15.57 0.49 -10.86
C GLY A 29 15.16 1.77 -10.12
N GLY A 30 14.62 1.65 -8.91
CA GLY A 30 14.29 2.76 -8.03
C GLY A 30 12.89 3.37 -8.24
N PRO A 31 12.54 4.42 -7.46
CA PRO A 31 11.22 5.07 -7.50
C PRO A 31 10.74 5.48 -8.89
N ALA A 32 11.63 6.11 -9.67
CA ALA A 32 11.32 6.58 -11.02
C ALA A 32 10.94 5.43 -11.97
N ALA A 33 11.56 4.26 -11.83
CA ALA A 33 11.23 3.11 -12.66
C ALA A 33 9.79 2.61 -12.41
N VAL A 34 9.34 2.62 -11.15
CA VAL A 34 7.95 2.27 -10.79
C VAL A 34 6.97 3.28 -11.36
N THR A 35 7.23 4.58 -11.18
CA THR A 35 6.40 5.66 -11.74
C THR A 35 6.32 5.57 -13.27
N ASN A 36 7.45 5.39 -13.94
CA ASN A 36 7.51 5.24 -15.39
C ASN A 36 6.74 3.99 -15.86
N ARG A 37 6.80 2.89 -15.11
CA ARG A 37 6.01 1.69 -15.41
C ARG A 37 4.51 1.95 -15.31
N MET A 38 4.05 2.71 -14.31
CA MET A 38 2.63 3.07 -14.21
C MET A 38 2.20 3.94 -15.40
N GLN A 39 3.00 4.94 -15.77
CA GLN A 39 2.74 5.78 -16.94
C GLN A 39 2.73 5.00 -18.25
N ALA A 40 3.65 4.04 -18.42
CA ALA A 40 3.68 3.15 -19.58
C ALA A 40 2.44 2.25 -19.70
N LEU A 41 1.77 1.96 -18.57
CA LEU A 41 0.47 1.28 -18.53
C LEU A 41 -0.72 2.24 -18.73
N GLY A 42 -0.47 3.53 -18.97
CA GLY A 42 -1.48 4.58 -19.09
C GLY A 42 -2.08 5.04 -17.77
N ILE A 43 -1.42 4.75 -16.64
CA ILE A 43 -1.90 5.09 -15.29
C ILE A 43 -1.14 6.32 -14.80
N MET A 44 -1.77 7.49 -14.87
CA MET A 44 -1.10 8.79 -14.63
C MET A 44 -1.18 9.28 -13.18
N GLY A 45 -2.07 8.71 -12.36
CA GLY A 45 -2.34 9.18 -11.00
C GLY A 45 -1.57 8.46 -9.90
N ILE A 46 -0.49 7.74 -10.21
CA ILE A 46 0.37 7.03 -9.24
C ILE A 46 1.81 7.52 -9.40
N ASN A 47 2.40 7.98 -8.30
CA ASN A 47 3.79 8.42 -8.25
C ASN A 47 4.49 7.80 -7.04
N VAL A 48 5.68 7.23 -7.28
CA VAL A 48 6.63 6.79 -6.26
C VAL A 48 7.88 7.64 -6.40
N SER A 49 8.30 8.26 -5.30
CA SER A 49 9.39 9.22 -5.25
C SER A 49 10.48 8.83 -4.25
N ARG A 50 10.16 8.04 -3.21
CA ARG A 50 11.09 7.68 -2.13
C ARG A 50 11.04 6.18 -1.79
N PRO A 51 12.14 5.60 -1.29
CA PRO A 51 12.10 4.33 -0.56
C PRO A 51 11.39 4.50 0.80
N GLU A 52 10.88 3.39 1.35
CA GLU A 52 10.15 3.32 2.62
C GLU A 52 10.96 3.91 3.77
N GLY A 53 12.24 3.57 3.88
CA GLY A 53 13.10 4.11 4.95
C GLY A 53 13.17 5.64 4.91
N GLN A 54 13.34 6.23 3.72
CA GLN A 54 13.36 7.69 3.57
C GLN A 54 11.98 8.31 3.85
N LEU A 55 10.92 7.68 3.36
CA LEU A 55 9.53 8.12 3.54
C LEU A 55 9.16 8.18 5.04
N ILE A 56 9.49 7.13 5.81
CA ILE A 56 9.24 7.06 7.26
C ILE A 56 10.06 8.11 8.01
N LEU A 57 11.32 8.30 7.65
CA LEU A 57 12.21 9.28 8.29
C LEU A 57 11.75 10.71 8.02
N ASN A 58 11.34 11.00 6.78
CA ASN A 58 10.75 12.29 6.41
C ASN A 58 9.47 12.57 7.20
N HIS A 59 8.57 11.59 7.31
CA HIS A 59 7.37 11.70 8.14
C HIS A 59 7.72 11.95 9.62
N ARG A 60 8.83 11.41 10.12
CA ARG A 60 9.33 11.65 11.50
C ARG A 60 10.06 12.98 11.67
N GLY A 61 10.31 13.75 10.60
CA GLY A 61 10.98 15.04 10.63
C GLY A 61 12.49 15.01 10.34
N VAL A 62 13.05 13.85 10.00
CA VAL A 62 14.44 13.75 9.53
C VAL A 62 14.47 14.07 8.03
N ARG A 63 15.07 15.21 7.68
CA ARG A 63 15.13 15.71 6.30
C ARG A 63 16.47 15.46 5.63
N GLU A 64 17.56 15.65 6.36
CA GLU A 64 18.90 15.37 5.88
C GLU A 64 19.26 13.93 6.26
N LEU A 65 19.41 13.10 5.24
CA LEU A 65 19.76 11.69 5.40
C LEU A 65 21.14 11.44 4.81
N PRO A 66 21.99 10.67 5.51
CA PRO A 66 23.21 10.16 4.90
C PRO A 66 22.85 9.19 3.76
N PRO A 67 23.79 8.88 2.86
CA PRO A 67 23.61 7.86 1.84
C PRO A 67 23.04 6.56 2.43
N GLU A 68 22.14 5.90 1.69
CA GLU A 68 21.46 4.68 2.17
C GLU A 68 22.45 3.56 2.55
N SER A 69 23.61 3.52 1.91
CA SER A 69 24.70 2.59 2.23
C SER A 69 25.24 2.71 3.66
N GLU A 70 25.00 3.83 4.33
CA GLU A 70 25.42 4.09 5.71
C GLU A 70 24.32 3.80 6.74
N TRP A 71 23.11 3.44 6.28
CA TRP A 71 21.98 3.26 7.18
C TRP A 71 22.15 2.04 8.07
N THR A 72 22.08 2.29 9.37
CA THR A 72 21.96 1.26 10.40
C THR A 72 20.79 1.63 11.31
N MET A 73 20.13 0.67 11.93
CA MET A 73 19.01 0.97 12.85
C MET A 73 19.44 1.93 13.95
N ALA A 74 20.64 1.75 14.51
CA ALA A 74 21.21 2.66 15.51
C ALA A 74 21.38 4.10 14.99
N LEU A 75 21.85 4.28 13.75
CA LEU A 75 21.95 5.60 13.13
C LEU A 75 20.56 6.22 12.94
N LEU A 76 19.61 5.48 12.37
CA LEU A 76 18.27 5.96 12.10
C LEU A 76 17.51 6.34 13.39
N ASP A 77 17.69 5.55 14.45
CA ASP A 77 17.15 5.84 15.79
C ASP A 77 17.79 7.11 16.36
N SER A 78 19.11 7.27 16.23
CA SER A 78 19.82 8.45 16.71
C SER A 78 19.39 9.74 15.98
N LEU A 79 19.08 9.65 14.68
CA LEU A 79 18.57 10.77 13.90
C LEU A 79 17.15 11.13 14.34
N SER A 80 16.29 10.11 14.52
CA SER A 80 14.91 10.29 14.96
C SER A 80 14.82 10.85 16.39
N ALA A 81 15.72 10.43 17.29
CA ALA A 81 15.75 10.87 18.69
C ALA A 81 16.09 12.36 18.86
N LYS A 82 16.71 12.99 17.85
CA LYS A 82 17.00 14.43 17.85
C LYS A 82 15.78 15.28 17.49
N ILE A 83 14.72 14.67 16.95
CA ILE A 83 13.53 15.40 16.52
C ILE A 83 12.60 15.61 17.71
N THR A 84 12.26 16.87 17.99
CA THR A 84 11.32 17.21 19.06
C THR A 84 9.90 16.77 18.70
N PRO A 85 9.00 16.55 19.68
CA PRO A 85 7.60 16.21 19.41
C PRO A 85 6.90 17.23 18.50
N ALA A 86 7.11 18.53 18.73
CA ALA A 86 6.54 19.60 17.91
C ALA A 86 7.10 19.60 16.47
N ALA A 87 8.41 19.36 16.29
CA ALA A 87 8.99 19.24 14.96
C ALA A 87 8.48 18.00 14.22
N ARG A 88 8.27 16.88 14.93
CA ARG A 88 7.68 15.66 14.38
C ARG A 88 6.23 15.87 13.95
N GLU A 89 5.44 16.58 14.75
CA GLU A 89 4.05 16.93 14.41
C GLU A 89 3.99 17.83 13.17
N ALA A 90 4.81 18.88 13.13
CA ALA A 90 4.92 19.76 11.97
C ALA A 90 5.37 18.99 10.71
N ALA A 91 6.30 18.04 10.86
CA ALA A 91 6.75 17.19 9.76
C ALA A 91 5.65 16.24 9.27
N ALA A 92 4.88 15.61 10.17
CA ALA A 92 3.76 14.76 9.80
C ALA A 92 2.64 15.54 9.09
N ALA A 93 2.36 16.77 9.54
CA ALA A 93 1.43 17.67 8.87
C ALA A 93 1.91 18.04 7.46
N ALA A 94 3.18 18.46 7.33
CA ALA A 94 3.77 18.76 6.02
C ALA A 94 3.82 17.53 5.10
N PHE A 95 4.04 16.34 5.66
CA PHE A 95 4.03 15.08 4.92
C PHE A 95 2.64 14.80 4.32
N ALA A 96 1.56 15.13 5.04
CA ALA A 96 0.21 14.93 4.54
C ALA A 96 -0.08 15.74 3.26
N ASP A 97 0.59 16.87 3.06
CA ASP A 97 0.41 17.75 1.89
C ASP A 97 1.52 17.58 0.83
N ASP A 98 2.48 16.69 1.07
CA ASP A 98 3.55 16.39 0.12
C ASP A 98 2.97 15.67 -1.12
N PRO A 99 3.17 16.19 -2.35
CA PRO A 99 2.66 15.55 -3.57
C PRO A 99 3.44 14.29 -3.98
N ARG A 100 4.50 13.94 -3.24
CA ARG A 100 5.31 12.74 -3.47
C ARG A 100 4.67 11.50 -2.83
N ASP A 101 4.86 10.34 -3.46
CA ASP A 101 4.39 9.04 -2.96
C ASP A 101 2.85 8.97 -2.79
N THR A 102 2.14 9.54 -3.76
CA THR A 102 0.69 9.65 -3.76
C THR A 102 0.03 8.85 -4.86
N SER A 103 -1.22 8.46 -4.63
CA SER A 103 -2.11 7.87 -5.63
C SER A 103 -3.49 8.51 -5.56
N THR A 104 -4.21 8.57 -6.69
CA THR A 104 -5.67 8.81 -6.68
C THR A 104 -6.43 7.48 -6.57
N PRO A 105 -7.62 7.47 -5.95
CA PRO A 105 -8.46 6.26 -5.92
C PRO A 105 -8.74 5.70 -7.31
N ASP A 106 -9.04 6.56 -8.29
CA ASP A 106 -9.32 6.17 -9.67
C ASP A 106 -8.12 5.49 -10.35
N ALA A 107 -6.92 6.04 -10.20
CA ALA A 107 -5.72 5.46 -10.81
C ALA A 107 -5.38 4.11 -10.19
N MET A 108 -5.57 3.97 -8.87
CA MET A 108 -5.38 2.69 -8.19
C MET A 108 -6.43 1.66 -8.60
N ALA A 109 -7.71 2.05 -8.72
CA ALA A 109 -8.77 1.17 -9.22
C ALA A 109 -8.48 0.71 -10.67
N GLN A 110 -7.99 1.60 -11.53
CA GLN A 110 -7.56 1.25 -12.88
C GLN A 110 -6.41 0.22 -12.88
N LEU A 111 -5.42 0.38 -12.00
CA LEU A 111 -4.35 -0.62 -11.83
C LEU A 111 -4.93 -1.98 -11.43
N LEU A 112 -5.82 -2.01 -10.43
CA LEU A 112 -6.46 -3.24 -9.95
C LEU A 112 -7.30 -3.92 -11.04
N VAL A 113 -8.01 -3.16 -11.87
CA VAL A 113 -8.75 -3.70 -13.03
C VAL A 113 -7.79 -4.35 -14.02
N ARG A 114 -6.64 -3.73 -14.33
CA ARG A 114 -5.65 -4.35 -15.22
C ARG A 114 -4.99 -5.59 -14.60
N VAL A 115 -4.80 -5.61 -13.29
CA VAL A 115 -4.34 -6.80 -12.55
C VAL A 115 -5.34 -7.94 -12.69
N GLU A 116 -6.62 -7.68 -12.42
CA GLU A 116 -7.70 -8.67 -12.57
C GLU A 116 -7.80 -9.21 -14.01
N ARG A 117 -7.67 -8.33 -15.00
CA ARG A 117 -7.64 -8.70 -16.42
C ARG A 117 -6.35 -9.36 -16.88
N ARG A 118 -5.35 -9.51 -16.00
CA ARG A 118 -4.05 -10.12 -16.27
C ARG A 118 -3.26 -9.43 -17.38
N GLU A 119 -3.36 -8.10 -17.45
CA GLU A 119 -2.76 -7.28 -18.53
C GLU A 119 -1.38 -6.70 -18.17
N VAL A 120 -0.90 -6.87 -16.93
CA VAL A 120 0.28 -6.14 -16.42
C VAL A 120 1.54 -6.99 -16.25
N LEU A 121 1.41 -8.31 -16.17
CA LEU A 121 2.50 -9.27 -15.92
C LEU A 121 2.26 -10.56 -16.73
N GLU A 122 3.33 -11.33 -16.90
CA GLU A 122 3.26 -12.69 -17.44
C GLU A 122 2.34 -13.60 -16.59
N PRO A 123 1.68 -14.62 -17.17
CA PRO A 123 0.66 -15.40 -16.48
C PRO A 123 1.08 -15.97 -15.12
N ALA A 124 2.28 -16.56 -15.04
CA ALA A 124 2.79 -17.14 -13.79
C ALA A 124 3.06 -16.09 -12.72
N SER A 125 3.59 -14.92 -13.10
CA SER A 125 3.83 -13.82 -12.17
C SER A 125 2.53 -13.19 -11.68
N MET A 126 1.52 -13.11 -12.55
CA MET A 126 0.19 -12.62 -12.19
C MET A 126 -0.51 -13.54 -11.19
N GLU A 127 -0.49 -14.84 -11.43
CA GLU A 127 -1.02 -15.83 -10.50
C GLU A 127 -0.33 -15.72 -9.14
N ARG A 128 0.99 -15.55 -9.15
CA ARG A 128 1.75 -15.41 -7.91
C ARG A 128 1.41 -14.13 -7.13
N LEU A 129 1.27 -12.99 -7.82
CA LEU A 129 0.83 -11.73 -7.21
C LEU A 129 -0.53 -11.89 -6.51
N LEU A 130 -1.51 -12.47 -7.21
CA LEU A 130 -2.85 -12.69 -6.67
C LEU A 130 -2.84 -13.66 -5.48
N GLN A 131 -2.03 -14.72 -5.55
CA GLN A 131 -1.88 -15.66 -4.44
C GLN A 131 -1.34 -14.98 -3.17
N ILE A 132 -0.27 -14.19 -3.29
CA ILE A 132 0.35 -13.53 -2.14
C ILE A 132 -0.60 -12.47 -1.54
N THR A 133 -1.21 -11.65 -2.40
CA THR A 133 -2.13 -10.57 -1.96
C THR A 133 -3.43 -11.13 -1.37
N THR A 134 -3.90 -12.30 -1.80
CA THR A 134 -5.02 -13.02 -1.17
C THR A 134 -4.64 -13.56 0.21
N ALA A 135 -3.41 -14.03 0.38
CA ALA A 135 -2.88 -14.55 1.63
C ALA A 135 -2.35 -13.46 2.59
N THR A 136 -2.59 -12.18 2.30
CA THR A 136 -2.07 -11.06 3.10
C THR A 136 -2.62 -11.08 4.53
N GLN A 137 -1.71 -10.93 5.50
CA GLN A 137 -2.02 -11.02 6.93
C GLN A 137 -2.44 -9.67 7.54
N THR A 138 -2.00 -8.58 6.92
CA THR A 138 -2.29 -7.22 7.38
C THR A 138 -3.75 -6.80 7.13
N GLY A 139 -4.25 -5.87 7.96
CA GLY A 139 -5.58 -5.25 7.81
C GLY A 139 -6.78 -6.21 7.75
N PRO A 140 -6.89 -7.23 8.63
CA PRO A 140 -8.05 -8.14 8.63
C PRO A 140 -9.38 -7.42 8.89
N LEU A 141 -9.34 -6.23 9.51
CA LEU A 141 -10.50 -5.41 9.85
C LEU A 141 -10.85 -4.33 8.80
N ARG A 142 -10.18 -4.32 7.64
CA ARG A 142 -10.38 -3.34 6.56
C ARG A 142 -11.31 -3.87 5.48
N LEU A 143 -10.89 -4.02 4.21
CA LEU A 143 -11.78 -4.48 3.14
C LEU A 143 -12.46 -5.81 3.48
N LYS A 144 -11.75 -6.71 4.18
CA LYS A 144 -12.26 -8.01 4.63
C LYS A 144 -13.23 -7.92 5.83
N GLY A 145 -13.20 -6.82 6.58
CA GLY A 145 -13.69 -6.77 7.96
C GLY A 145 -15.18 -7.04 8.16
N LEU A 146 -16.01 -6.70 7.16
CA LEU A 146 -17.47 -6.87 7.22
C LEU A 146 -18.06 -7.71 6.08
N LEU A 147 -17.20 -8.30 5.25
CA LEU A 147 -17.63 -9.22 4.20
C LEU A 147 -18.04 -10.57 4.81
N PRO A 148 -18.87 -11.36 4.11
CA PRO A 148 -19.17 -12.72 4.51
C PRO A 148 -17.87 -13.53 4.73
N ALA A 149 -17.86 -14.37 5.77
CA ALA A 149 -16.71 -15.20 6.08
C ALA A 149 -16.32 -16.07 4.88
N GLY A 150 -15.02 -16.12 4.58
CA GLY A 150 -14.50 -16.88 3.43
C GLY A 150 -14.54 -16.13 2.10
N THR A 151 -15.06 -14.90 2.03
CA THR A 151 -14.98 -14.06 0.82
C THR A 151 -13.51 -13.85 0.43
N PRO A 152 -13.07 -14.30 -0.76
CA PRO A 152 -11.70 -14.07 -1.19
C PRO A 152 -11.46 -12.59 -1.48
N VAL A 153 -10.37 -12.06 -0.92
CA VAL A 153 -9.95 -10.67 -1.15
C VAL A 153 -8.45 -10.62 -1.37
N ALA A 154 -8.04 -10.30 -2.59
CA ALA A 154 -6.66 -9.99 -2.94
C ALA A 154 -6.40 -8.51 -2.66
N HIS A 155 -5.72 -8.17 -1.57
CA HIS A 155 -5.59 -6.77 -1.14
C HIS A 155 -4.20 -6.40 -0.61
N LYS A 156 -3.97 -5.09 -0.50
CA LYS A 156 -2.80 -4.51 0.15
C LYS A 156 -3.17 -3.28 0.97
N THR A 157 -2.64 -3.28 2.20
CA THR A 157 -2.83 -2.22 3.18
C THR A 157 -1.74 -1.14 3.10
N GLY A 158 -2.07 0.06 3.58
CA GLY A 158 -1.11 1.13 3.90
C GLY A 158 -1.52 1.88 5.17
N THR A 159 -0.56 2.20 6.05
CA THR A 159 -0.84 2.92 7.30
C THR A 159 0.33 3.80 7.69
N MET A 160 0.08 5.10 7.86
CA MET A 160 1.10 6.02 8.37
C MET A 160 0.43 7.26 8.96
N GLY A 161 0.69 7.55 10.23
CA GLY A 161 0.13 8.72 10.91
C GLY A 161 -1.41 8.80 10.79
N ALA A 162 -1.90 9.91 10.24
CA ALA A 162 -3.32 10.18 10.00
C ALA A 162 -3.90 9.48 8.74
N THR A 163 -3.11 8.61 8.10
CA THR A 163 -3.50 7.88 6.88
C THR A 163 -3.74 6.39 7.17
N THR A 164 -4.83 5.85 6.61
CA THR A 164 -5.20 4.42 6.70
C THR A 164 -5.87 4.00 5.40
N ASN A 165 -5.25 3.10 4.67
CA ASN A 165 -5.62 2.74 3.30
C ASN A 165 -5.79 1.23 3.16
N ASP A 166 -6.67 0.81 2.26
CA ASP A 166 -6.71 -0.58 1.80
C ASP A 166 -7.27 -0.62 0.37
N VAL A 167 -6.64 -1.42 -0.48
CA VAL A 167 -6.98 -1.52 -1.90
C VAL A 167 -6.91 -2.96 -2.33
N GLY A 168 -7.81 -3.41 -3.20
CA GLY A 168 -7.83 -4.81 -3.60
C GLY A 168 -8.95 -5.20 -4.55
N ILE A 169 -9.00 -6.49 -4.83
CA ILE A 169 -10.01 -7.15 -5.65
C ILE A 169 -10.80 -8.09 -4.75
N ILE A 170 -12.12 -7.90 -4.69
CA ILE A 170 -13.06 -8.75 -3.96
C ILE A 170 -13.69 -9.72 -4.96
N THR A 171 -13.62 -11.02 -4.69
CA THR A 171 -14.32 -12.04 -5.47
C THR A 171 -15.75 -12.17 -5.00
N LEU A 172 -16.72 -11.94 -5.89
CA LEU A 172 -18.14 -12.09 -5.61
C LEU A 172 -18.56 -13.57 -5.69
N PRO A 173 -19.57 -14.00 -4.92
CA PRO A 173 -20.09 -15.38 -4.94
C PRO A 173 -20.75 -15.73 -6.28
N ASP A 174 -21.00 -17.03 -6.47
CA ASP A 174 -21.83 -17.58 -7.56
C ASP A 174 -21.43 -17.17 -8.98
N GLY A 175 -20.15 -16.81 -9.17
CA GLY A 175 -19.63 -16.41 -10.47
C GLY A 175 -20.03 -14.99 -10.89
N ALA A 176 -20.51 -14.15 -9.97
CA ALA A 176 -20.89 -12.76 -10.22
C ALA A 176 -19.70 -11.83 -10.58
N GLY A 177 -18.48 -12.35 -10.58
CA GLY A 177 -17.27 -11.66 -11.01
C GLY A 177 -16.48 -11.04 -9.86
N HIS A 178 -15.85 -9.91 -10.12
CA HIS A 178 -14.88 -9.28 -9.22
C HIS A 178 -15.12 -7.77 -9.11
N VAL A 179 -14.87 -7.23 -7.92
CA VAL A 179 -14.91 -5.78 -7.66
C VAL A 179 -13.51 -5.29 -7.32
N ALA A 180 -12.98 -4.37 -8.14
CA ALA A 180 -11.78 -3.61 -7.81
C ALA A 180 -12.15 -2.40 -6.94
N LEU A 181 -11.51 -2.27 -5.78
CA LEU A 181 -11.82 -1.22 -4.80
C LEU A 181 -10.55 -0.60 -4.24
N ALA A 182 -10.50 0.73 -4.19
CA ALA A 182 -9.43 1.48 -3.54
C ALA A 182 -10.03 2.47 -2.54
N VAL A 183 -9.71 2.30 -1.24
CA VAL A 183 -10.15 3.20 -0.18
C VAL A 183 -8.94 3.85 0.48
N PHE A 184 -8.89 5.18 0.40
CA PHE A 184 -7.86 5.99 1.04
C PHE A 184 -8.46 6.90 2.10
N VAL A 185 -8.12 6.68 3.38
CA VAL A 185 -8.46 7.59 4.48
C VAL A 185 -7.24 8.46 4.75
N LYS A 186 -7.37 9.78 4.53
CA LYS A 186 -6.28 10.76 4.69
C LYS A 186 -6.66 11.82 5.73
N GLY A 187 -5.70 12.21 6.57
CA GLY A 187 -5.83 13.37 7.46
C GLY A 187 -6.87 13.21 8.58
N SER A 188 -7.21 11.97 8.94
CA SER A 188 -8.22 11.71 9.98
C SER A 188 -7.57 11.65 11.37
N THR A 189 -8.18 12.36 12.32
CA THR A 189 -7.79 12.36 13.75
C THR A 189 -8.40 11.20 14.53
N LEU A 190 -9.24 10.38 13.89
CA LEU A 190 -9.78 9.17 14.51
C LEU A 190 -8.67 8.15 14.76
N ASP A 191 -8.89 7.29 15.76
CA ASP A 191 -8.00 6.16 15.99
C ASP A 191 -7.98 5.19 14.78
N VAL A 192 -6.96 4.34 14.73
CA VAL A 192 -6.82 3.38 13.61
C VAL A 192 -8.04 2.45 13.51
N PRO A 193 -8.57 1.85 14.59
CA PRO A 193 -9.74 0.97 14.51
C PRO A 193 -10.98 1.64 13.89
N SER A 194 -11.25 2.92 14.23
CA SER A 194 -12.38 3.64 13.63
C SER A 194 -12.18 3.86 12.14
N ARG A 195 -10.96 4.19 11.70
CA ARG A 195 -10.63 4.34 10.27
C ARG A 195 -10.72 3.02 9.52
N GLU A 196 -10.27 1.92 10.11
CA GLU A 196 -10.42 0.58 9.53
C GLU A 196 -11.89 0.19 9.38
N ARG A 197 -12.71 0.52 10.38
CA ARG A 197 -14.15 0.28 10.30
C ARG A 197 -14.82 1.02 9.15
N VAL A 198 -14.47 2.29 8.90
CA VAL A 198 -14.97 3.04 7.74
C VAL A 198 -14.64 2.32 6.43
N ILE A 199 -13.40 1.81 6.29
CA ILE A 199 -12.99 1.04 5.11
C ILE A 199 -13.86 -0.22 4.96
N ALA A 200 -14.09 -0.95 6.05
CA ALA A 200 -14.90 -2.17 6.03
C ALA A 200 -16.37 -1.90 5.66
N GLU A 201 -16.94 -0.80 6.16
CA GLU A 201 -18.32 -0.39 5.85
C GLU A 201 -18.46 -0.05 4.36
N ILE A 202 -17.51 0.71 3.80
CA ILE A 202 -17.48 1.02 2.35
C ILE A 202 -17.41 -0.26 1.52
N ALA A 203 -16.49 -1.18 1.87
CA ALA A 203 -16.33 -2.44 1.16
C ALA A 203 -17.63 -3.27 1.20
N ARG A 204 -18.27 -3.33 2.37
CA ARG A 204 -19.52 -4.06 2.54
C ARG A 204 -20.67 -3.44 1.74
N THR A 205 -20.82 -2.12 1.75
CA THR A 205 -21.85 -1.43 0.97
C THR A 205 -21.70 -1.70 -0.52
N ILE A 206 -20.47 -1.66 -1.05
CA ILE A 206 -20.22 -1.91 -2.47
C ILE A 206 -20.47 -3.39 -2.81
N TYR A 207 -20.02 -4.31 -1.97
CA TYR A 207 -20.28 -5.74 -2.13
C TYR A 207 -21.79 -6.04 -2.19
N ASP A 208 -22.56 -5.49 -1.25
CA ASP A 208 -24.01 -5.68 -1.21
C ASP A 208 -24.70 -5.05 -2.42
N TYR A 209 -24.24 -3.89 -2.89
CA TYR A 209 -24.79 -3.23 -4.08
C TYR A 209 -24.74 -4.14 -5.32
N TYR A 210 -23.57 -4.75 -5.60
CA TYR A 210 -23.41 -5.63 -6.76
C TYR A 210 -24.11 -6.98 -6.64
N LEU A 211 -24.55 -7.38 -5.44
CA LEU A 211 -25.28 -8.64 -5.25
C LEU A 211 -26.79 -8.46 -5.14
N LEU A 212 -27.25 -7.31 -4.66
CA LEU A 212 -28.66 -7.07 -4.36
C LEU A 212 -29.35 -6.14 -5.37
N VAL A 213 -28.58 -5.31 -6.06
CA VAL A 213 -29.11 -4.23 -6.91
C VAL A 213 -28.55 -4.25 -8.33
N GLY A 214 -27.27 -4.63 -8.49
CA GLY A 214 -26.51 -4.59 -9.74
C GLY A 214 -26.68 -5.80 -10.67
#